data_AF-A0A6I2FQE5-F1
#
_entry.id   AF-A0A6I2FQE5-F1
#
_cell.length_a   1.000
_cell.length_b   1.000
_cell.length_c   1.000
_cell.angle_alpha   90.00
_cell.angle_beta   90.00
_cell.angle_gamma   90.00
#
_symmetry.space_group_name_H-M   'P 1'
#
loop_
_entity.id
_entity.type
_entity.pdbx_description
1 polymer ?
#
loop_
_entity_poly.entity_id
_entity_poly.type
_entity_poly.pdbx_seq_one_letter_code
_entity_poly.pdbx_strand_id
1 'polypeptide(L)'
;MGRIAVKTISILAAVLGMVFSAAACSTGPSSSQATRTTTPPSATPPYNPYVDQARIVADYAKIDPGIFEKFNTYPNDTAGETRKFFDSNGQPDMDVINHNMVTFDEAKFALIPHDFYQREWDEKYAVHESSVAATHPPK
;
A
#
# COMPACT_ATOMS: atom_id res chain seq x y z
N MET A 1 -26.36 38.50 -1.55
CA MET A 1 -26.93 38.43 -2.93
C MET A 1 -25.76 38.52 -3.89
N GLY A 2 -25.51 37.70 -4.91
CA GLY A 2 -26.12 36.46 -5.41
C GLY A 2 -25.01 35.59 -6.04
N ARG A 3 -25.14 34.27 -5.95
CA ARG A 3 -25.58 33.34 -7.02
C ARG A 3 -24.44 32.75 -7.86
N ILE A 4 -24.50 31.42 -7.90
CA ILE A 4 -23.64 30.39 -8.50
C ILE A 4 -23.83 30.31 -10.02
N ALA A 5 -22.80 29.91 -10.77
CA ALA A 5 -22.87 29.04 -11.98
C ALA A 5 -21.42 28.70 -12.42
N VAL A 6 -20.89 27.47 -12.29
CA VAL A 6 -21.19 26.17 -12.95
C VAL A 6 -20.49 25.97 -14.31
N LYS A 7 -19.76 24.82 -14.35
CA LYS A 7 -19.33 23.98 -15.49
C LYS A 7 -18.27 24.50 -16.46
N THR A 8 -17.14 23.78 -16.45
CA THR A 8 -16.57 23.22 -17.69
C THR A 8 -16.19 21.77 -17.48
N ILE A 9 -16.91 20.91 -18.19
CA ILE A 9 -16.63 19.50 -18.42
C ILE A 9 -15.49 19.46 -19.43
N SER A 10 -14.43 18.66 -19.18
CA SER A 10 -13.52 18.24 -20.25
C SER A 10 -13.50 16.73 -20.35
N ILE A 11 -13.86 16.31 -21.55
CA ILE A 11 -14.21 14.97 -22.00
C ILE A 11 -12.93 14.19 -22.33
N LEU A 12 -12.96 12.90 -22.00
CA LEU A 12 -12.07 11.82 -22.41
C LEU A 12 -11.73 11.86 -23.91
N ALA A 13 -10.47 11.62 -24.29
CA ALA A 13 -10.14 11.16 -25.63
C ALA A 13 -9.07 10.07 -25.55
N ALA A 14 -9.49 8.85 -25.89
CA ALA A 14 -8.65 7.68 -26.10
C ALA A 14 -7.85 7.82 -27.40
N VAL A 15 -6.63 7.30 -27.43
CA VAL A 15 -5.92 7.01 -28.69
C VAL A 15 -5.44 5.55 -28.64
N LEU A 16 -6.25 4.67 -29.23
CA LEU A 16 -5.80 3.36 -29.69
C LEU A 16 -4.95 3.58 -30.95
N GLY A 17 -3.65 3.39 -30.86
CA GLY A 17 -2.78 3.29 -32.03
C GLY A 17 -2.49 1.82 -32.36
N MET A 18 -3.27 1.22 -33.26
CA MET A 18 -2.87 0.00 -33.96
C MET A 18 -1.96 0.41 -35.12
N VAL A 19 -0.71 -0.05 -35.12
CA VAL A 19 0.16 0.00 -36.31
C VAL A 19 0.36 -1.43 -36.78
N PHE A 20 -0.38 -1.80 -37.83
CA PHE A 20 -0.03 -2.91 -38.70
C PHE A 20 1.12 -2.46 -39.61
N SER A 21 2.21 -3.22 -39.63
CA SER A 21 3.14 -3.24 -40.76
C SER A 21 3.58 -4.66 -40.99
N ALA A 22 3.16 -5.19 -42.13
CA ALA A 22 3.51 -6.51 -42.61
C ALA A 22 4.90 -6.51 -43.26
N ALA A 23 5.60 -7.61 -43.03
CA ALA A 23 6.60 -8.27 -43.87
C ALA A 23 7.89 -7.52 -44.28
N ALA A 24 9.00 -8.01 -43.72
CA ALA A 24 10.18 -8.36 -44.53
C ALA A 24 10.85 -9.58 -43.91
N CYS A 25 10.78 -10.72 -44.61
CA CYS A 25 11.60 -11.89 -44.35
C CYS A 25 13.04 -11.57 -44.77
N SER A 26 14.00 -11.65 -43.85
CA SER A 26 15.41 -11.79 -44.20
C SER A 26 16.07 -12.74 -43.22
N THR A 27 16.46 -13.89 -43.75
CA THR A 27 17.17 -15.00 -43.10
C THR A 27 18.59 -14.58 -42.71
N GLY A 28 18.93 -14.79 -41.44
CA GLY A 28 20.31 -14.81 -40.95
C GLY A 28 20.37 -15.69 -39.70
N PRO A 29 21.12 -16.81 -39.69
CA PRO A 29 21.23 -17.64 -38.51
C PRO A 29 22.26 -16.99 -37.58
N SER A 30 21.79 -16.37 -36.51
CA SER A 30 22.67 -15.98 -35.42
C SER A 30 22.14 -16.61 -34.14
N SER A 31 22.87 -17.62 -33.67
CA SER A 31 22.68 -18.32 -32.41
C SER A 31 22.53 -17.31 -31.27
N SER A 32 21.30 -17.07 -30.86
CA SER A 32 20.99 -16.55 -29.54
C SER A 32 20.11 -17.60 -28.90
N GLN A 33 20.76 -18.49 -28.14
CA GLN A 33 20.10 -19.38 -27.21
C GLN A 33 19.31 -18.49 -26.25
N ALA A 34 18.03 -18.27 -26.56
CA ALA A 34 17.09 -17.59 -25.69
C ALA A 34 16.88 -18.51 -24.50
N THR A 35 17.74 -18.36 -23.49
CA THR A 35 17.48 -18.83 -22.15
C THR A 35 16.13 -18.24 -21.76
N ARG A 36 15.07 -19.06 -21.86
CA ARG A 36 13.81 -18.78 -21.20
C ARG A 36 14.13 -18.82 -19.72
N THR A 37 14.58 -17.69 -19.18
CA THR A 37 14.51 -17.42 -17.76
C THR A 37 13.02 -17.33 -17.48
N THR A 38 12.43 -18.48 -17.19
CA THR A 38 11.13 -18.57 -16.54
C THR A 38 11.33 -17.89 -15.20
N THR A 39 11.13 -16.57 -15.14
CA THR A 39 11.01 -15.87 -13.87
C THR A 39 9.91 -16.60 -13.12
N PRO A 40 10.20 -17.26 -11.99
CA PRO A 40 9.15 -17.91 -11.22
C PRO A 40 8.10 -16.84 -10.92
N PRO A 41 6.80 -17.16 -10.94
CA PRO A 41 5.79 -16.24 -10.47
C PRO A 41 6.25 -15.75 -9.11
N SER A 42 6.42 -14.43 -8.99
CA SER A 42 6.83 -13.77 -7.76
C SER A 42 5.97 -14.36 -6.65
N ALA A 43 6.59 -15.10 -5.74
CA ALA A 43 5.88 -15.67 -4.61
C ALA A 43 5.19 -14.49 -3.93
N THR A 44 3.85 -14.54 -3.85
CA THR A 44 3.08 -13.52 -3.14
C THR A 44 3.74 -13.34 -1.78
N PRO A 45 4.21 -12.13 -1.43
CA PRO A 45 4.92 -11.94 -0.18
C PRO A 45 4.04 -12.45 0.97
N PRO A 46 4.61 -13.14 1.97
CA PRO A 46 3.86 -13.62 3.10
C PRO A 46 3.09 -12.45 3.74
N TYR A 47 1.85 -12.72 4.14
CA TYR A 47 1.00 -11.71 4.75
C TYR A 47 1.70 -11.07 5.95
N ASN A 48 1.84 -9.74 5.93
CA ASN A 48 2.40 -8.96 7.02
C ASN A 48 1.28 -8.09 7.63
N PRO A 49 0.80 -8.39 8.84
CA PRO A 49 -0.29 -7.65 9.47
C PRO A 49 0.06 -6.17 9.69
N TYR A 50 1.34 -5.83 9.83
CA TYR A 50 1.77 -4.44 10.04
C TYR A 50 1.49 -3.53 8.85
N VAL A 51 1.32 -4.09 7.64
CA VAL A 51 0.87 -3.32 6.47
C VAL A 51 -0.55 -2.79 6.70
N ASP A 52 -1.45 -3.64 7.19
CA ASP A 52 -2.83 -3.22 7.46
C ASP A 52 -2.92 -2.35 8.71
N GLN A 53 -2.11 -2.62 9.74
CA GLN A 53 -2.04 -1.72 10.89
C GLN A 53 -1.56 -0.32 10.51
N ALA A 54 -0.51 -0.20 9.68
CA ALA A 54 -0.03 1.08 9.19
C ALA A 54 -1.08 1.81 8.33
N ARG A 55 -1.87 1.08 7.55
CA ARG A 55 -3.02 1.64 6.81
C ARG A 55 -4.09 2.19 7.75
N ILE A 56 -4.37 1.54 8.88
CA ILE A 56 -5.31 2.08 9.89
C ILE A 56 -4.80 3.41 10.45
N VAL A 57 -3.49 3.55 10.70
CA VAL A 57 -2.90 4.84 11.10
C VAL A 57 -3.11 5.90 10.01
N ALA A 58 -2.88 5.54 8.75
CA ALA A 58 -3.11 6.45 7.62
C ALA A 58 -4.58 6.86 7.46
N ASP A 59 -5.52 5.95 7.73
CA ASP A 59 -6.95 6.27 7.75
C ASP A 59 -7.31 7.17 8.93
N TYR A 60 -6.70 6.98 10.11
CA TYR A 60 -6.91 7.83 11.27
C TYR A 60 -6.39 9.27 11.07
N ALA A 61 -5.45 9.48 10.15
CA ALA A 61 -4.97 10.83 9.81
C ALA A 61 -6.07 11.76 9.26
N LYS A 62 -7.20 11.20 8.80
CA LYS A 62 -8.40 11.97 8.42
C LYS A 62 -9.09 12.63 9.62
N ILE A 63 -8.90 12.07 10.82
CA ILE A 63 -9.45 12.56 12.10
C ILE A 63 -8.39 13.40 12.81
N ASP A 64 -7.14 12.92 12.85
CA ASP A 64 -6.00 13.59 13.45
C ASP A 64 -4.85 13.74 12.44
N PRO A 65 -4.78 14.85 11.69
CA PRO A 65 -3.74 15.07 10.68
C PRO A 65 -2.31 15.07 11.24
N GLY A 66 -2.13 15.26 12.56
CA GLY A 66 -0.84 15.24 13.23
C GLY A 66 -0.37 13.84 13.64
N ILE A 67 -1.16 12.78 13.36
CA ILE A 67 -0.88 11.43 13.86
C ILE A 67 0.48 10.89 13.43
N PHE A 68 0.92 11.18 12.20
CA PHE A 68 2.22 10.69 11.69
C PHE A 68 3.39 11.27 12.46
N GLU A 69 3.35 12.56 12.79
CA GLU A 69 4.36 13.20 13.62
C GLU A 69 4.36 12.59 15.03
N LYS A 70 3.17 12.38 15.63
CA LYS A 70 3.04 11.75 16.95
C LYS A 70 3.62 10.34 17.00
N PHE A 71 3.40 9.53 15.96
CA PHE A 71 4.04 8.22 15.83
C PHE A 71 5.56 8.36 15.71
N ASN A 72 6.03 9.28 14.87
CA ASN A 72 7.45 9.45 14.62
C ASN A 72 8.24 9.96 15.84
N THR A 73 7.58 10.72 16.70
CA THR A 73 8.13 11.25 17.95
C THR A 73 7.70 10.46 19.19
N TYR A 74 7.05 9.30 19.01
CA TYR A 74 6.58 8.52 20.15
C TYR A 74 7.79 8.07 20.99
N PRO A 75 7.75 8.23 22.33
CA PRO A 75 8.86 7.88 23.20
C PRO A 75 9.30 6.43 23.00
N ASN A 76 10.61 6.18 23.08
CA ASN A 76 11.15 4.83 23.13
C ASN A 76 12.08 4.68 24.34
N ASP A 77 12.23 3.44 24.81
CA ASP A 77 13.16 3.12 25.89
C ASP A 77 14.64 3.21 25.44
N THR A 78 14.87 3.21 24.12
CA THR A 78 16.19 3.25 23.50
C THR A 78 16.57 4.69 23.12
N ALA A 79 16.85 5.50 24.13
CA ALA A 79 17.56 6.78 24.05
C ALA A 79 17.07 7.78 22.97
N GLY A 80 15.81 8.22 23.01
CA GLY A 80 15.38 9.50 22.43
C GLY A 80 15.44 9.61 20.90
N GLU A 81 15.70 8.52 20.20
CA GLU A 81 15.72 8.49 18.74
C GLU A 81 14.29 8.49 18.20
N THR A 82 13.93 9.57 17.48
CA THR A 82 12.70 9.60 16.68
C THR A 82 12.81 8.58 15.55
N ARG A 83 11.78 7.74 15.39
CA ARG A 83 11.73 6.73 14.32
C ARG A 83 10.79 7.22 13.24
N LYS A 84 11.26 7.27 11.99
CA LYS A 84 10.40 7.68 10.88
C LYS A 84 9.52 6.51 10.43
N PHE A 85 8.51 6.18 11.24
CA PHE A 85 7.49 5.19 10.87
C PHE A 85 6.68 5.62 9.65
N PHE A 86 6.43 6.93 9.51
CA PHE A 86 5.69 7.50 8.40
C PHE A 86 6.44 8.68 7.78
N ASP A 87 6.34 8.84 6.46
CA ASP A 87 6.80 10.05 5.77
C ASP A 87 5.78 11.21 5.87
N SER A 88 6.09 12.35 5.27
CA SER A 88 5.21 13.53 5.26
C SER A 88 3.90 13.33 4.49
N ASN A 89 3.82 12.29 3.66
CA ASN A 89 2.64 11.94 2.87
C ASN A 89 1.82 10.82 3.53
N GLY A 90 2.23 10.34 4.72
CA GLY A 90 1.61 9.23 5.42
C GLY A 90 1.96 7.85 4.85
N GLN A 91 3.00 7.76 4.01
CA GLN A 91 3.50 6.46 3.56
C GLN A 91 4.30 5.79 4.69
N PRO A 92 3.98 4.54 5.03
CA PRO A 92 4.70 3.83 6.07
C PRO A 92 6.06 3.33 5.58
N ASP A 93 7.08 3.48 6.42
CA ASP A 93 8.37 2.82 6.25
C ASP A 93 8.30 1.43 6.92
N MET A 94 8.04 0.41 6.11
CA MET A 94 7.85 -0.95 6.61
C MET A 94 9.14 -1.53 7.22
N ASP A 95 10.32 -1.09 6.82
CA ASP A 95 11.58 -1.58 7.40
C ASP A 95 11.75 -1.02 8.81
N VAL A 96 11.45 0.27 9.01
CA VAL A 96 11.46 0.90 10.33
C VAL A 96 10.39 0.29 11.24
N ILE A 97 9.17 0.04 10.73
CA ILE A 97 8.09 -0.60 11.49
C ILE A 97 8.50 -2.02 11.91
N ASN A 98 8.98 -2.85 10.97
CA ASN A 98 9.38 -4.22 11.26
C ASN A 98 10.55 -4.29 12.27
N HIS A 99 11.48 -3.34 12.23
CA HIS A 99 12.57 -3.31 13.20
C HIS A 99 12.14 -2.82 14.60
N ASN A 100 11.02 -2.07 14.68
CA ASN A 100 10.59 -1.41 15.91
C ASN A 100 9.12 -1.73 16.26
N MET A 101 8.71 -2.98 16.01
CA MET A 101 7.31 -3.44 16.16
C MET A 101 6.72 -3.12 17.54
N VAL A 102 7.50 -3.34 18.60
CA VAL A 102 7.06 -3.09 19.99
C VAL A 102 6.66 -1.63 20.19
N THR A 103 7.53 -0.69 19.82
CA THR A 103 7.22 0.74 19.95
C THR A 103 6.12 1.18 19.00
N PHE A 104 6.04 0.60 17.80
CA PHE A 104 4.93 0.88 16.90
C PHE A 104 3.59 0.45 17.50
N ASP A 105 3.54 -0.74 18.12
CA ASP A 105 2.35 -1.26 18.79
C ASP A 105 1.97 -0.42 20.01
N GLU A 106 2.93 0.00 20.83
CA GLU A 106 2.70 0.92 21.95
C GLU A 106 2.14 2.27 21.49
N ALA A 107 2.77 2.88 20.47
CA ALA A 107 2.32 4.16 19.89
C ALA A 107 0.89 4.05 19.38
N LYS A 108 0.58 2.96 18.69
CA LYS A 108 -0.77 2.66 18.19
C LYS A 108 -1.80 2.60 19.30
N PHE A 109 -1.55 1.87 20.38
CA PHE A 109 -2.49 1.75 21.49
C PHE A 109 -2.63 3.05 22.31
N ALA A 110 -1.57 3.87 22.35
CA ALA A 110 -1.60 5.14 23.07
C ALA A 110 -2.26 6.28 22.28
N LEU A 111 -2.06 6.31 20.95
CA LEU A 111 -2.41 7.46 20.11
C LEU A 111 -3.73 7.29 19.35
N ILE A 112 -4.16 6.05 19.10
CA ILE A 112 -5.39 5.76 18.35
C ILE A 112 -6.45 5.23 19.32
N PRO A 113 -7.66 5.82 19.36
CA PRO A 113 -8.78 5.29 20.12
C PRO A 113 -9.05 3.82 19.78
N HIS A 114 -9.18 3.00 20.82
CA HIS A 114 -9.32 1.56 20.67
C HIS A 114 -10.54 1.15 19.82
N ASP A 115 -11.66 1.86 19.98
CA ASP A 115 -12.90 1.64 19.24
C ASP A 115 -12.74 1.91 17.74
N PHE A 116 -12.02 2.97 17.37
CA PHE A 116 -11.68 3.24 15.98
C PHE A 116 -10.80 2.13 15.41
N TYR A 117 -9.72 1.80 16.13
CA TYR A 117 -8.77 0.80 15.68
C TYR A 117 -9.42 -0.58 15.48
N GLN A 118 -10.22 -1.02 16.46
CA GLN A 118 -10.90 -2.31 16.43
C GLN A 118 -11.85 -2.42 15.23
N ARG A 119 -12.66 -1.37 14.98
CA ARG A 119 -13.59 -1.36 13.85
C ARG A 119 -12.86 -1.47 12.50
N GLU A 120 -11.82 -0.67 12.31
CA GLU A 120 -11.03 -0.70 11.07
C GLU A 120 -10.28 -2.03 10.90
N TRP A 121 -9.78 -2.60 12.00
CA TRP A 121 -9.13 -3.91 11.99
C TRP A 121 -10.10 -5.01 11.57
N ASP A 122 -11.30 -5.06 12.15
CA ASP A 122 -12.29 -6.09 11.82
C ASP A 122 -12.72 -6.02 10.35
N GLU A 123 -12.88 -4.81 9.79
CA GLU A 123 -13.20 -4.63 8.38
C GLU A 123 -12.06 -5.10 7.46
N LYS A 124 -10.82 -4.67 7.72
CA LYS A 124 -9.66 -5.04 6.90
C LYS A 124 -9.32 -6.53 7.03
N TYR A 125 -9.46 -7.11 8.22
CA TYR A 125 -9.23 -8.53 8.45
C TYR A 125 -10.32 -9.42 7.82
N ALA A 126 -11.59 -9.01 7.86
CA ALA A 126 -12.66 -9.72 7.17
C ALA A 126 -12.45 -9.77 5.65
N VAL A 127 -11.91 -8.69 5.06
CA VAL A 127 -11.53 -8.66 3.65
C VAL A 127 -10.40 -9.64 3.35
N HIS A 128 -9.40 -9.75 4.25
CA HIS A 128 -8.32 -10.72 4.11
C HIS A 128 -8.84 -12.16 4.13
N GLU A 129 -9.62 -12.53 5.14
CA GLU A 129 -10.20 -13.87 5.28
C GLU A 129 -11.09 -14.24 4.08
N SER A 130 -11.92 -13.31 3.61
CA SER A 130 -12.74 -13.53 2.42
C SER A 130 -11.90 -13.73 1.16
N SER A 131 -10.79 -13.00 1.02
CA SER A 131 -9.86 -13.14 -0.12
C SER A 131 -9.15 -14.49 -0.10
N VAL A 132 -8.63 -14.90 1.07
CA VAL A 132 -7.96 -16.20 1.26
C VAL A 132 -8.91 -17.35 0.94
N ALA A 133 -10.14 -17.30 1.45
CA ALA A 133 -11.17 -18.31 1.17
C ALA A 133 -11.55 -18.39 -0.32
N ALA A 134 -11.59 -17.26 -1.03
CA ALA A 134 -11.84 -17.23 -2.47
C ALA A 134 -10.67 -17.82 -3.29
N THR A 135 -9.43 -17.63 -2.85
CA THR A 135 -8.24 -18.24 -3.49
C THR A 135 -8.03 -19.71 -3.13
N HIS A 136 -8.61 -20.19 -2.03
CA HIS A 136 -8.50 -21.58 -1.56
C HIS A 136 -9.88 -22.16 -1.19
N PRO A 137 -10.77 -22.39 -2.17
CA PRO A 137 -12.09 -22.94 -1.89
C PRO A 137 -12.00 -24.35 -1.28
N PRO A 138 -12.87 -24.70 -0.32
CA PRO A 138 -12.93 -26.04 0.25
C PRO A 138 -13.26 -27.07 -0.84
N LYS A 139 -12.61 -28.24 -0.77
CA LYS A 139 -12.77 -29.36 -1.71
C LYS A 139 -14.14 -30.03 -1.60
#